data_AF-A0A2E7UYP4-F1
#
_entry.id   AF-A0A2E7UYP4-F1
#
_cell.length_a   1.000
_cell.length_b   1.000
_cell.length_c   1.000
_cell.angle_alpha   90.00
_cell.angle_beta   90.00
_cell.angle_gamma   90.00
#
_symmetry.space_group_name_H-M   'P 1'
#
loop_
_entity.id
_entity.type
_entity.pdbx_description
1 polymer ?
#
loop_
_entity_poly.entity_id
_entity_poly.type
_entity_poly.pdbx_seq_one_letter_code
_entity_poly.pdbx_strand_id
1 'polypeptide(L)' 'MILVTEHISISEDELKESFVRASGPGGQNINKVSTAVQLRFDALRSRNLNPEIYRRL' A
#
# COMPACT_ATOMS: atom_id res chain seq x y z
N MET A 1 -12.56 2.33 -0.49
CA MET A 1 -12.24 2.84 -1.86
C MET A 1 -11.44 4.12 -1.70
N ILE A 2 -10.28 4.23 -2.34
CA ILE A 2 -9.37 5.39 -2.24
C ILE A 2 -9.44 6.21 -3.52
N LEU A 3 -9.84 7.48 -3.44
CA LEU A 3 -9.91 8.37 -4.58
C LEU A 3 -8.54 9.00 -4.86
N VAL A 4 -8.05 8.91 -6.10
CA VAL A 4 -6.79 9.54 -6.54
C VAL A 4 -7.09 10.77 -7.39
N THR A 5 -8.03 10.64 -8.32
CA THR A 5 -8.57 11.75 -9.14
C THR A 5 -10.08 11.57 -9.30
N GLU A 6 -10.76 12.47 -10.02
CA GLU A 6 -12.19 12.32 -10.34
C GLU A 6 -12.51 11.05 -11.15
N HIS A 7 -11.52 10.52 -11.88
CA HIS A 7 -11.70 9.35 -12.76
C HIS A 7 -10.90 8.13 -12.32
N ILE A 8 -10.02 8.25 -11.33
CA ILE A 8 -9.14 7.17 -10.86
C ILE A 8 -9.41 6.94 -9.38
N SER A 9 -9.79 5.71 -9.09
CA SER A 9 -10.00 5.23 -7.73
C SER A 9 -9.32 3.87 -7.56
N ILE A 10 -8.78 3.61 -6.38
CA ILE A 10 -8.18 2.33 -6.04
C ILE A 10 -9.15 1.61 -5.10
N SER A 11 -9.56 0.41 -5.49
CA SER A 11 -10.42 -0.43 -4.66
C SER A 11 -9.59 -1.00 -3.50
N GLU A 12 -10.20 -1.19 -2.33
CA GLU A 12 -9.45 -1.68 -1.16
C GLU A 12 -8.96 -3.12 -1.33
N ASP A 13 -9.61 -3.92 -2.17
CA ASP A 13 -9.16 -5.28 -2.50
C ASP A 13 -7.85 -5.33 -3.31
N GLU A 14 -7.50 -4.21 -3.97
CA GLU A 14 -6.26 -4.04 -4.74
C GLU A 14 -5.06 -3.74 -3.83
N LEU A 15 -5.32 -3.38 -2.57
CA LEU A 15 -4.32 -3.10 -1.56
C LEU A 15 -4.20 -4.31 -0.61
N LYS A 16 -2.96 -4.73 -0.37
CA LYS A 16 -2.64 -5.72 0.65
C LYS A 16 -1.86 -5.04 1.75
N GLU A 17 -2.44 -5.03 2.94
CA GLU A 17 -1.79 -4.58 4.17
C GLU A 17 -1.19 -5.77 4.93
N SER A 18 -0.01 -5.55 5.48
CA SER A 18 0.64 -6.50 6.37
C SER A 18 1.33 -5.74 7.49
N PHE A 19 1.05 -6.14 8.73
CA PHE A 19 1.67 -5.53 9.91
C PHE A 19 3.02 -6.20 10.14
N VAL A 20 4.08 -5.42 10.02
CA VAL A 20 5.46 -5.89 10.15
C VAL A 20 6.07 -5.31 11.43
N ARG A 21 7.07 -6.00 11.96
CA ARG A 21 7.92 -5.40 13.00
C ARG A 21 8.79 -4.34 12.36
N ALA A 22 8.80 -3.15 12.95
CA ALA A 22 9.71 -2.09 12.53
C ALA A 22 11.16 -2.53 12.82
N SER A 23 12.01 -2.59 11.79
CA SER A 23 13.44 -2.85 11.96
C SER A 23 14.18 -1.54 12.17
N GLY A 24 14.53 -1.23 13.42
CA GLY A 24 15.35 -0.07 13.78
C GLY A 24 15.98 -0.25 15.16
N PRO A 25 17.04 0.51 15.52
CA PRO A 25 17.65 0.47 16.85
C PRO A 25 16.65 1.05 17.87
N GLY A 26 15.79 0.17 18.38
CA GLY A 26 14.63 0.53 19.18
C GLY A 26 14.61 -0.27 20.47
N GLY A 27 14.58 0.42 21.61
CA GLY A 27 14.36 -0.20 22.91
C GLY A 27 13.03 -0.97 23.01
N GLN A 28 12.69 -1.40 24.23
CA GLN A 28 11.59 -2.35 24.53
C GLN A 28 10.25 -2.12 23.81
N ASN A 29 9.90 -0.89 23.43
CA ASN A 29 8.64 -0.59 22.72
C ASN A 29 8.59 -1.07 21.26
N ILE A 30 9.72 -1.11 20.54
CA ILE A 30 9.76 -1.54 19.12
C ILE A 30 9.62 -3.06 18.97
N ASN A 31 10.02 -3.83 20.00
CA ASN A 31 9.95 -5.29 19.97
C ASN A 31 8.53 -5.85 20.26
N LYS A 32 7.63 -5.02 20.81
CA LYS A 32 6.36 -5.48 21.40
C LYS A 32 5.11 -5.14 20.58
N VAL A 33 5.19 -4.18 19.66
CA VAL A 33 4.05 -3.74 18.85
C VAL A 33 4.44 -3.68 17.39
N SER A 34 3.71 -4.40 16.53
CA SER A 34 3.83 -4.33 15.06
C SER A 34 3.25 -3.00 14.56
N THR A 35 3.90 -1.89 14.91
CA THR A 35 3.46 -0.53 14.58
C THR A 35 3.74 -0.15 13.13
N ALA A 36 4.56 -0.93 12.42
CA ALA A 36 4.83 -0.70 11.01
C ALA A 36 3.82 -1.45 10.13
N VAL A 37 3.29 -0.76 9.14
CA VAL A 37 2.39 -1.32 8.12
C VAL A 37 3.11 -1.31 6.79
N GLN A 38 3.19 -2.47 6.15
CA GLN A 38 3.58 -2.58 4.75
C GLN A 38 2.31 -2.68 3.90
N LEU A 39 2.17 -1.74 2.96
CA LEU A 39 1.10 -1.71 1.97
C LEU A 39 1.68 -2.12 0.61
N ARG A 40 1.01 -3.04 -0.08
CA ARG A 40 1.36 -3.49 -1.43
C ARG A 40 0.19 -3.26 -2.37
N PHE A 41 0.46 -2.59 -3.49
CA PHE A 41 -0.51 -2.32 -4.54
C PHE A 41 -0.08 -3.04 -5.83
N ASP A 42 -0.97 -3.84 -6.41
CA ASP A 42 -0.73 -4.51 -7.69
C ASP A 42 -1.21 -3.64 -8.86
N ALA A 43 -0.38 -2.65 -9.21
CA ALA A 43 -0.71 -1.68 -10.26
C ALA A 43 -0.95 -2.32 -11.63
N LEU A 44 -0.31 -3.46 -11.92
CA LEU A 44 -0.45 -4.16 -13.20
C LEU A 44 -1.83 -4.79 -13.37
N ARG A 45 -2.44 -5.23 -12.28
CA ARG A 45 -3.76 -5.88 -12.28
C ARG A 45 -4.90 -4.92 -11.94
N SER A 46 -4.60 -3.65 -11.66
CA SER A 46 -5.60 -2.65 -11.35
C SER A 46 -6.51 -2.40 -12.55
N ARG A 47 -7.82 -2.53 -12.36
CA ARG A 47 -8.83 -2.24 -13.40
C ARG A 47 -9.01 -0.74 -13.61
N ASN A 48 -8.61 0.07 -12.63
CA ASN A 48 -8.78 1.52 -12.61
C ASN A 48 -7.57 2.26 -13.20
N LEU A 49 -6.48 1.55 -13.52
CA LEU A 49 -5.31 2.11 -14.18
C LEU A 49 -5.31 1.78 -15.67
N ASN A 50 -5.31 2.81 -16.50
CA ASN A 50 -5.11 2.63 -17.93
C ASN A 50 -3.61 2.34 -18.26
N PRO A 51 -3.30 1.77 -19.44
CA PRO A 51 -1.92 1.46 -19.81
C PRO A 51 -0.99 2.67 -19.94
N GLU A 52 -1.53 3.87 -20.13
CA GLU A 52 -0.73 5.10 -20.22
C GLU A 52 -0.24 5.57 -18.85
N ILE A 53 -1.10 5.48 -17.84
CA ILE A 53 -0.79 5.84 -16.46
C ILE A 53 0.12 4.78 -15.84
N TYR A 54 -0.16 3.49 -16.08
CA TYR A 54 0.71 2.41 -15.62
C TYR A 54 2.16 2.57 -16.10
N ARG A 55 2.37 3.07 -17.33
CA ARG A 55 3.71 3.33 -17.88
C ARG A 55 4.48 4.48 -17.21
N ARG A 56 3.83 5.26 -16.34
CA ARG A 56 4.44 6.40 -15.63
C ARG A 56 4.81 6.08 -14.17
N LEU A 57 4.45 4.90 -13.67
CA LEU A 57 4.79 4.42 -12.33
C LEU A 57 6.19 3.80 -12.32
#